data_AF-Q4T1N6-F1
#
_entry.id   AF-Q4T1N6-F1
#
_cell.length_a   1.000
_cell.length_b   1.000
_cell.length_c   1.000
_cell.angle_alpha   90.00
_cell.angle_beta   90.00
_cell.angle_gamma   90.00
#
_symmetry.space_group_name_H-M   'P 1'
#
loop_
_entity.id
_entity.type
_entity.pdbx_description
1 polymer ?
#
loop_
_entity_poly.entity_id
_entity_poly.type
_entity_poly.pdbx_seq_one_letter_code
_entity_poly.pdbx_strand_id
1 'polypeptide(L)'
;MVQTKRKKQKYEGHQRAEELTEADKEVLLKLGQLAFEHLENGNIMFYPEDLERCGLDVSEVSVFSGVCTEIFRRESVIFHRSVHCFVHLSIQEFLAALYLFHCYTKKNKVVIDSFLKHSQNSDPLQSVHDFLRTVMMESLRSKNGHLDLFVRFLHGLSLESKQRIFGGLLKQTVNHPGTIQKVINNLMEMNCDGISPERSINILHCLMEMKDHSVYQEIQQFLKSEKKSEKELSEIQCSALAYLLQMSEEVLDELNLKKYQTSEEGRLRLVPA
;
A
#
# COMPACT_ATOMS: atom_id res chain seq x y z
N MET A 1 -13.14 7.06 5.11
CA MET A 1 -14.50 6.50 4.94
C MET A 1 -15.44 6.61 6.15
N VAL A 2 -14.95 6.87 7.38
CA VAL A 2 -15.81 7.14 8.56
C VAL A 2 -16.56 8.49 8.43
N GLN A 3 -15.98 9.41 7.67
CA GLN A 3 -16.42 10.81 7.56
C GLN A 3 -17.56 11.01 6.57
N THR A 4 -17.51 10.32 5.43
CA THR A 4 -18.62 10.29 4.45
C THR A 4 -19.91 9.77 5.09
N LYS A 5 -19.80 8.81 6.02
CA LYS A 5 -20.94 8.29 6.81
C LYS A 5 -21.54 9.35 7.75
N ARG A 6 -20.73 10.26 8.31
CA ARG A 6 -21.22 11.29 9.24
C ARG A 6 -22.04 12.38 8.55
N LYS A 7 -21.78 12.68 7.27
CA LYS A 7 -22.48 13.76 6.54
C LYS A 7 -23.95 13.40 6.26
N LYS A 8 -24.27 12.14 5.99
CA LYS A 8 -25.67 11.69 5.74
C LYS A 8 -26.47 11.42 7.03
N GLN A 9 -25.82 11.06 8.14
CA GLN A 9 -26.49 10.79 9.42
C GLN A 9 -27.19 12.00 10.05
N LYS A 10 -26.85 13.25 9.68
CA LYS A 10 -27.45 14.44 10.28
C LYS A 10 -28.79 14.84 9.64
N TYR A 11 -29.13 14.28 8.47
CA TYR A 11 -30.34 14.67 7.72
C TYR A 11 -31.19 13.51 7.19
N GLU A 12 -30.68 12.29 7.09
CA GLU A 12 -31.45 11.16 6.54
C GLU A 12 -31.30 9.92 7.44
N GLY A 13 -32.39 9.56 8.11
CA GLY A 13 -32.43 8.49 9.09
C GLY A 13 -32.19 7.10 8.50
N HIS A 14 -31.46 6.28 9.26
CA HIS A 14 -31.41 4.81 9.22
C HIS A 14 -31.48 4.14 7.84
N GLN A 15 -30.36 4.01 7.13
CA GLN A 15 -30.26 3.10 5.97
C GLN A 15 -28.95 2.29 5.95
N ARG A 16 -29.04 1.10 5.35
CA ARG A 16 -27.97 0.10 5.12
C ARG A 16 -26.71 0.76 4.55
N ALA A 17 -25.56 0.07 4.60
CA ALA A 17 -24.35 0.52 3.89
C ALA A 17 -24.67 0.80 2.42
N GLU A 18 -24.90 2.07 2.09
CA GLU A 18 -25.26 2.53 0.76
C GLU A 18 -24.09 2.30 -0.19
N GLU A 19 -24.35 1.61 -1.29
CA GLU A 19 -23.40 1.39 -2.37
C GLU A 19 -23.03 2.73 -3.01
N LEU A 20 -21.77 2.86 -3.47
CA LEU A 20 -21.29 4.07 -4.16
C LEU A 20 -22.14 4.33 -5.41
N THR A 21 -22.60 5.57 -5.61
CA THR A 21 -23.26 5.96 -6.86
C THR A 21 -22.25 5.98 -8.01
N GLU A 22 -22.71 5.93 -9.26
CA GLU A 22 -21.79 6.03 -10.42
C GLU A 22 -21.02 7.36 -10.44
N ALA A 23 -21.66 8.46 -10.01
CA ALA A 23 -21.00 9.75 -9.86
C ALA A 23 -19.90 9.71 -8.77
N ASP A 24 -20.15 9.06 -7.63
CA ASP A 24 -19.14 8.89 -6.58
C ASP A 24 -17.95 8.07 -7.09
N LYS A 25 -18.20 7.02 -7.86
CA LYS A 25 -17.17 6.18 -8.47
C LYS A 25 -16.33 6.98 -9.46
N GLU A 26 -16.95 7.78 -10.31
CA GLU A 26 -16.25 8.62 -11.28
C GLU A 26 -15.32 9.61 -10.58
N VAL A 27 -15.81 10.34 -9.59
CA VAL A 27 -14.99 11.30 -8.85
C VAL A 27 -13.84 10.59 -8.11
N LEU A 28 -14.11 9.44 -7.50
CA LEU A 28 -13.08 8.66 -6.81
C LEU A 28 -11.97 8.18 -7.77
N LEU A 29 -12.33 7.81 -9.01
CA LEU A 29 -11.36 7.43 -10.03
C LEU A 29 -10.51 8.60 -10.50
N LYS A 30 -11.12 9.78 -10.72
CA LYS A 30 -10.39 11.00 -11.09
C LYS A 30 -9.41 11.42 -9.98
N LEU A 31 -9.85 11.35 -8.71
CA LEU A 31 -8.98 11.58 -7.55
C LEU A 31 -7.85 10.56 -7.46
N GLY A 32 -8.15 9.29 -7.72
CA GLY A 32 -7.14 8.23 -7.76
C GLY A 32 -6.13 8.41 -8.89
N GLN A 33 -6.56 8.88 -10.05
CA GLN A 33 -5.67 9.23 -11.16
C GLN A 33 -4.72 10.35 -10.76
N LEU A 34 -5.24 11.45 -10.21
CA LEU A 34 -4.41 12.56 -9.72
C LEU A 34 -3.41 12.07 -8.66
N ALA A 35 -3.88 11.29 -7.69
CA ALA A 35 -3.04 10.73 -6.64
C ALA A 35 -1.91 9.87 -7.20
N PHE A 36 -2.21 9.04 -8.20
CA PHE A 36 -1.25 8.17 -8.87
C PHE A 36 -0.20 8.96 -9.67
N GLU A 37 -0.62 9.92 -10.50
CA GLU A 37 0.29 10.77 -11.28
C GLU A 37 1.27 11.53 -10.39
N HIS A 38 0.80 12.07 -9.25
CA HIS A 38 1.66 12.78 -8.31
C HIS A 38 2.53 11.83 -7.48
N LEU A 39 2.02 10.65 -7.11
CA LEU A 39 2.80 9.64 -6.39
C LEU A 39 3.98 9.13 -7.23
N GLU A 40 3.74 8.77 -8.50
CA GLU A 40 4.77 8.26 -9.41
C GLU A 40 5.92 9.26 -9.59
N ASN A 41 5.60 10.56 -9.62
CA ASN A 41 6.58 11.63 -9.77
C ASN A 41 7.19 12.11 -8.43
N GLY A 42 6.78 11.54 -7.30
CA GLY A 42 7.25 11.97 -5.96
C GLY A 42 6.74 13.36 -5.56
N ASN A 43 5.66 13.84 -6.17
CA ASN A 43 5.04 15.13 -5.89
C ASN A 43 4.04 15.02 -4.73
N ILE A 44 4.16 15.93 -3.77
CA ILE A 44 3.23 16.04 -2.63
C ILE A 44 2.16 17.10 -2.91
N MET A 45 2.52 18.15 -3.65
CA MET A 45 1.66 19.29 -3.98
C MET A 45 1.25 19.26 -5.45
N PHE A 46 0.09 19.84 -5.75
CA PHE A 46 -0.47 20.04 -7.08
C PHE A 46 -1.25 21.36 -7.14
N TYR A 47 -1.52 21.82 -8.36
CA TYR A 47 -2.17 23.09 -8.62
C TYR A 47 -3.61 22.90 -9.13
N PRO A 48 -4.44 23.95 -9.16
CA PRO A 48 -5.77 23.88 -9.78
C PRO A 48 -5.74 23.33 -11.21
N GLU A 49 -4.69 23.66 -11.96
CA GLU A 49 -4.52 23.19 -13.34
C GLU A 49 -4.37 21.65 -13.42
N ASP A 50 -3.80 21.01 -12.39
CA ASP A 50 -3.71 19.55 -12.31
C ASP A 50 -5.09 18.91 -12.04
N LEU A 51 -5.95 19.58 -11.26
CA LEU A 51 -7.33 19.15 -11.03
C LEU A 51 -8.14 19.22 -12.33
N GLU A 52 -8.03 20.35 -13.05
CA GLU A 52 -8.69 20.55 -14.34
C GLU A 52 -8.24 19.51 -15.38
N ARG A 53 -6.94 19.17 -15.41
CA ARG A 53 -6.40 18.12 -16.29
C ARG A 53 -7.04 16.75 -16.02
N CYS A 54 -7.33 16.44 -14.74
CA CYS A 54 -8.04 15.22 -14.36
C CYS A 54 -9.58 15.32 -14.50
N GLY A 55 -10.10 16.44 -15.02
CA GLY A 55 -11.53 16.68 -15.17
C GLY A 55 -12.27 16.82 -13.84
N LEU A 56 -11.59 17.33 -12.81
CA LEU A 56 -12.14 17.70 -11.52
C LEU A 56 -12.32 19.22 -11.46
N ASP A 57 -13.56 19.68 -11.25
CA ASP A 57 -13.76 21.08 -10.91
C ASP A 57 -13.35 21.33 -9.45
N VAL A 58 -12.67 22.46 -9.19
CA VAL A 58 -12.39 22.96 -7.83
C VAL A 58 -13.68 23.01 -7.00
N SER A 59 -14.83 23.30 -7.63
CA SER A 59 -16.14 23.27 -6.98
C SER A 59 -16.63 21.84 -6.66
N GLU A 60 -16.42 20.85 -7.54
CA GLU A 60 -16.74 19.43 -7.29
C GLU A 60 -15.91 18.86 -6.15
N VAL A 61 -14.62 19.23 -6.10
CA VAL A 61 -13.73 18.94 -4.98
C VAL A 61 -14.23 19.62 -3.71
N SER A 62 -14.75 20.85 -3.81
CA SER A 62 -15.33 21.57 -2.67
C SER A 62 -16.70 21.05 -2.22
N VAL A 63 -17.48 20.34 -3.05
CA VAL A 63 -18.77 19.72 -2.66
C VAL A 63 -18.55 18.39 -1.95
N PHE A 64 -17.48 17.67 -2.29
CA PHE A 64 -16.97 16.57 -1.48
C PHE A 64 -16.40 17.03 -0.11
N SER A 65 -16.51 18.31 0.30
CA SER A 65 -16.03 18.93 1.56
C SER A 65 -16.61 18.42 2.90
N GLY A 66 -17.01 17.15 2.97
CA GLY A 66 -16.78 16.40 4.22
C GLY A 66 -15.47 15.62 4.16
N VAL A 67 -15.16 15.09 2.97
CA VAL A 67 -13.97 14.33 2.62
C VAL A 67 -12.87 15.27 2.11
N CYS A 68 -13.17 16.35 1.38
CA CYS A 68 -12.17 17.23 0.78
C CYS A 68 -11.54 18.30 1.67
N THR A 69 -12.15 18.70 2.78
CA THR A 69 -11.44 19.45 3.85
C THR A 69 -10.47 18.54 4.62
N GLU A 70 -10.64 17.22 4.49
CA GLU A 70 -9.81 16.18 5.08
C GLU A 70 -8.97 15.43 4.03
N ILE A 71 -9.04 15.85 2.77
CA ILE A 71 -8.24 15.34 1.66
C ILE A 71 -7.41 16.46 1.09
N PHE A 72 -7.84 17.72 1.04
CA PHE A 72 -7.04 18.80 0.46
C PHE A 72 -6.64 19.86 1.48
N ARG A 73 -5.36 20.20 1.55
CA ARG A 73 -4.88 21.40 2.23
C ARG A 73 -4.52 22.46 1.20
N ARG A 74 -5.17 23.62 1.26
CA ARG A 74 -4.79 24.79 0.45
C ARG A 74 -3.73 25.59 1.21
N GLU A 75 -2.58 25.82 0.59
CA GLU A 75 -1.59 26.77 1.11
C GLU A 75 -1.42 27.93 0.13
N SER A 76 -1.27 29.13 0.67
CA SER A 76 -0.86 30.31 -0.09
C SER A 76 0.64 30.50 0.14
N VAL A 77 1.45 30.17 -0.85
CA VAL A 77 2.90 30.41 -0.81
C VAL A 77 3.18 31.83 -1.34
N ILE A 78 4.43 32.26 -1.24
CA ILE A 78 4.99 33.43 -1.92
C ILE A 78 4.44 33.47 -3.35
N PHE A 79 3.90 34.62 -3.78
CA PHE A 79 3.21 34.88 -5.07
C PHE A 79 1.69 34.59 -5.16
N HIS A 80 0.97 34.37 -4.04
CA HIS A 80 -0.50 34.21 -4.03
C HIS A 80 -1.04 33.04 -4.88
N ARG A 81 -0.18 32.11 -5.32
CA ARG A 81 -0.62 30.92 -6.03
C ARG A 81 -1.17 29.91 -5.04
N SER A 82 -2.37 29.41 -5.31
CA SER A 82 -2.99 28.36 -4.50
C SER A 82 -2.37 27.02 -4.84
N VAL A 83 -1.78 26.35 -3.86
CA VAL A 83 -1.34 24.95 -3.96
C VAL A 83 -2.27 24.07 -3.15
N HIS A 84 -2.44 22.82 -3.59
CA HIS A 84 -3.24 21.80 -2.94
C HIS A 84 -2.37 20.57 -2.67
N CYS A 85 -2.65 19.82 -1.61
CA CYS A 85 -2.04 18.52 -1.36
C CYS A 85 -3.00 17.59 -0.64
N PHE A 86 -2.70 16.28 -0.67
CA PHE A 86 -3.43 15.34 0.15
C PHE A 86 -3.19 15.62 1.64
N VAL A 87 -4.23 15.63 2.48
CA VAL A 87 -4.13 15.91 3.93
C VAL A 87 -3.23 14.90 4.65
N HIS A 88 -3.14 13.68 4.13
CA HIS A 88 -2.16 12.70 4.56
C HIS A 88 -1.66 11.87 3.37
N LEU A 89 -0.36 11.57 3.34
CA LEU A 89 0.26 10.82 2.24
C LEU A 89 -0.36 9.43 2.06
N SER A 90 -0.74 8.76 3.16
CA SER A 90 -1.45 7.47 3.06
C SER A 90 -2.76 7.54 2.30
N ILE A 91 -3.45 8.69 2.28
CA ILE A 91 -4.67 8.86 1.48
C ILE A 91 -4.32 8.94 0.00
N GLN A 92 -3.27 9.71 -0.35
CA GLN A 92 -2.74 9.76 -1.72
C GLN A 92 -2.36 8.35 -2.19
N GLU A 93 -1.55 7.64 -1.42
CA GLU A 93 -1.08 6.29 -1.76
C GLU A 93 -2.23 5.28 -1.86
N PHE A 94 -3.21 5.36 -0.97
CA PHE A 94 -4.40 4.53 -1.04
C PHE A 94 -5.23 4.79 -2.31
N LEU A 95 -5.48 6.06 -2.64
CA LEU A 95 -6.23 6.44 -3.84
C LEU A 95 -5.48 6.06 -5.12
N ALA A 96 -4.16 6.24 -5.13
CA ALA A 96 -3.30 5.78 -6.21
C ALA A 96 -3.40 4.26 -6.38
N ALA A 97 -3.33 3.49 -5.28
CA ALA A 97 -3.44 2.03 -5.31
C ALA A 97 -4.80 1.59 -5.86
N LEU A 98 -5.87 2.26 -5.42
CA LEU A 98 -7.23 2.01 -5.92
C LEU A 98 -7.32 2.26 -7.43
N TYR A 99 -6.75 3.36 -7.93
CA TYR A 99 -6.72 3.69 -9.36
C TYR A 99 -5.93 2.68 -10.18
N LEU A 100 -4.70 2.35 -9.77
CA LEU A 100 -3.88 1.39 -10.52
C LEU A 100 -4.54 0.01 -10.56
N PHE A 101 -5.13 -0.44 -9.44
CA PHE A 101 -5.87 -1.70 -9.40
C PHE A 101 -7.11 -1.66 -10.31
N HIS A 102 -7.83 -0.54 -10.36
CA HIS A 102 -8.92 -0.36 -11.31
C HIS A 102 -8.43 -0.48 -12.77
N CYS A 103 -7.35 0.21 -13.14
CA CYS A 103 -6.73 0.11 -14.46
C CYS A 103 -6.32 -1.33 -14.80
N TYR A 104 -5.75 -2.06 -13.85
CA TYR A 104 -5.47 -3.50 -13.99
C TYR A 104 -6.74 -4.30 -14.31
N THR A 105 -7.81 -4.13 -13.53
CA THR A 105 -9.07 -4.87 -13.76
C THR A 105 -9.76 -4.54 -15.09
N LYS A 106 -9.53 -3.33 -15.60
CA LYS A 106 -10.02 -2.87 -16.91
C LYS A 106 -9.07 -3.21 -18.05
N LYS A 107 -7.91 -3.82 -17.76
CA LYS A 107 -6.83 -4.11 -18.72
C LYS A 107 -6.36 -2.87 -19.47
N ASN A 108 -6.28 -1.73 -18.79
CA ASN A 108 -5.76 -0.49 -19.35
C ASN A 108 -4.23 -0.59 -19.50
N LYS A 109 -3.78 -1.11 -20.66
CA LYS A 109 -2.37 -1.31 -20.98
C LYS A 109 -1.56 -0.02 -20.91
N VAL A 110 -2.11 1.10 -21.35
CA VAL A 110 -1.37 2.38 -21.41
C VAL A 110 -0.87 2.80 -20.03
N VAL A 111 -1.74 2.76 -19.02
CA VAL A 111 -1.35 3.13 -17.64
C VAL A 111 -0.41 2.09 -17.04
N ILE A 112 -0.71 0.80 -17.22
CA ILE A 112 0.06 -0.30 -16.63
C ILE A 112 1.47 -0.38 -17.21
N ASP A 113 1.61 -0.30 -18.53
CA ASP A 113 2.91 -0.33 -19.22
C ASP A 113 3.70 0.94 -18.95
N SER A 114 3.03 2.10 -18.78
CA SER A 114 3.70 3.36 -18.39
C SER A 114 4.28 3.28 -16.98
N PHE A 115 3.58 2.65 -16.04
CA PHE A 115 4.08 2.49 -14.68
C PHE A 115 5.17 1.42 -14.60
N LEU A 116 4.96 0.30 -15.29
CA LEU A 116 5.81 -0.90 -15.21
C LEU A 116 6.84 -0.98 -16.35
N LYS A 117 7.38 0.16 -16.78
CA LYS A 117 8.32 0.30 -17.92
C LYS A 117 9.55 -0.62 -17.82
N HIS A 118 9.95 -1.00 -16.61
CA HIS A 118 11.12 -1.83 -16.33
C HIS A 118 10.78 -3.33 -16.18
N SER A 119 9.56 -3.76 -16.53
CA SER A 119 9.17 -5.18 -16.53
C SER A 119 9.60 -5.84 -17.85
N GLN A 120 10.68 -6.63 -17.82
CA GLN A 120 11.21 -7.27 -19.04
C GLN A 120 10.75 -8.73 -19.23
N ASN A 121 10.20 -9.38 -18.19
CA ASN A 121 10.13 -10.85 -18.16
C ASN A 121 8.72 -11.43 -17.94
N SER A 122 7.68 -10.61 -17.71
CA SER A 122 6.30 -11.08 -17.55
C SER A 122 5.30 -10.05 -18.05
N ASP A 123 4.21 -10.51 -18.66
CA ASP A 123 3.05 -9.67 -18.94
C ASP A 123 2.30 -9.44 -17.61
N PRO A 124 2.37 -8.23 -17.02
CA PRO A 124 1.75 -7.96 -15.73
C PRO A 124 0.22 -8.10 -15.78
N LEU A 125 -0.39 -8.12 -16.98
CA LEU A 125 -1.83 -8.30 -17.15
C LEU A 125 -2.25 -9.76 -17.29
N GLN A 126 -1.30 -10.70 -17.34
CA GLN A 126 -1.59 -12.13 -17.46
C GLN A 126 -2.38 -12.65 -16.25
N SER A 127 -1.97 -12.25 -15.05
CA SER A 127 -2.61 -12.68 -13.81
C SER A 127 -2.39 -11.68 -12.68
N VAL A 128 -3.18 -11.80 -11.62
CA VAL A 128 -3.08 -10.88 -10.46
C VAL A 128 -1.79 -11.09 -9.66
N HIS A 129 -1.26 -12.31 -9.63
CA HIS A 129 0.01 -12.57 -8.94
C HIS A 129 1.21 -12.06 -9.74
N ASP A 130 1.14 -12.09 -11.08
CA ASP A 130 2.13 -11.43 -11.95
C ASP A 130 2.07 -9.91 -11.78
N PHE A 131 0.86 -9.34 -11.80
CA PHE A 131 0.64 -7.90 -11.58
C PHE A 131 1.25 -7.43 -10.24
N LEU A 132 0.85 -8.06 -9.13
CA LEU A 132 1.32 -7.68 -7.80
C LEU A 132 2.82 -7.89 -7.62
N ARG A 133 3.38 -8.96 -8.19
CA ARG A 133 4.83 -9.21 -8.21
C ARG A 133 5.56 -8.09 -8.95
N THR A 134 5.10 -7.71 -10.14
CA THR A 134 5.75 -6.68 -10.94
C THR A 134 5.66 -5.31 -10.30
N VAL A 135 4.51 -4.96 -9.71
CA VAL A 135 4.36 -3.70 -8.96
C VAL A 135 5.25 -3.68 -7.71
N MET A 136 5.37 -4.80 -6.98
CA MET A 136 6.28 -4.90 -5.84
C MET A 136 7.74 -4.69 -6.27
N MET A 137 8.17 -5.32 -7.37
CA MET A 137 9.53 -5.12 -7.92
C MET A 137 9.79 -3.65 -8.28
N GLU A 138 8.80 -2.94 -8.82
CA GLU A 138 8.94 -1.51 -9.11
C GLU A 138 9.07 -0.69 -7.82
N SER A 139 8.32 -1.02 -6.77
CA SER A 139 8.46 -0.39 -5.45
C SER A 139 9.85 -0.58 -4.86
N LEU A 140 10.40 -1.79 -4.96
CA LEU A 140 11.75 -2.12 -4.46
C LEU A 140 12.85 -1.37 -5.21
N ARG A 141 12.63 -1.01 -6.47
CA ARG A 141 13.55 -0.19 -7.28
C ARG A 141 13.50 1.30 -6.94
N SER A 142 12.41 1.77 -6.35
CA SER A 142 12.32 3.17 -5.92
C SER A 142 13.43 3.49 -4.92
N LYS A 143 14.07 4.66 -5.04
CA LYS A 143 15.25 4.97 -4.21
C LYS A 143 14.92 5.21 -2.73
N ASN A 144 13.74 5.74 -2.43
CA ASN A 144 13.39 6.30 -1.12
C ASN A 144 12.15 5.68 -0.46
N GLY A 145 11.54 4.66 -1.06
CA GLY A 145 10.41 3.94 -0.46
C GLY A 145 9.07 4.63 -0.57
N HIS A 146 8.97 5.68 -1.39
CA HIS A 146 7.71 6.40 -1.59
C HIS A 146 6.57 5.54 -2.18
N LEU A 147 6.86 4.34 -2.70
CA LEU A 147 5.84 3.40 -3.21
C LEU A 147 5.48 2.30 -2.20
N ASP A 148 6.12 2.25 -1.04
CA ASP A 148 6.00 1.11 -0.12
C ASP A 148 4.59 0.97 0.47
N LEU A 149 4.00 2.06 0.96
CA LEU A 149 2.64 2.00 1.50
C LEU A 149 1.60 1.86 0.38
N PHE A 150 1.84 2.46 -0.78
CA PHE A 150 1.06 2.19 -2.00
C PHE A 150 0.97 0.69 -2.35
N VAL A 151 2.09 -0.03 -2.37
CA VAL A 151 2.06 -1.48 -2.68
C VAL A 151 1.43 -2.31 -1.59
N ARG A 152 1.52 -1.92 -0.31
CA ARG A 152 0.75 -2.57 0.78
C ARG A 152 -0.74 -2.49 0.51
N PHE A 153 -1.23 -1.31 0.14
CA PHE A 153 -2.64 -1.13 -0.20
C PHE A 153 -3.05 -1.96 -1.40
N LEU A 154 -2.23 -2.05 -2.45
CA LEU A 154 -2.53 -2.91 -3.61
C LEU A 154 -2.69 -4.39 -3.25
N HIS A 155 -1.79 -4.92 -2.41
CA HIS A 155 -1.90 -6.29 -1.92
C HIS A 155 -3.18 -6.48 -1.10
N GLY A 156 -3.48 -5.56 -0.17
CA GLY A 156 -4.74 -5.61 0.59
C GLY A 156 -6.00 -5.51 -0.29
N LEU A 157 -6.00 -4.64 -1.29
CA LEU A 157 -7.09 -4.48 -2.27
C LEU A 157 -7.27 -5.70 -3.16
N SER A 158 -6.24 -6.55 -3.31
CA SER A 158 -6.36 -7.77 -4.09
C SER A 158 -7.29 -8.79 -3.43
N LEU A 159 -7.49 -8.75 -2.12
CA LEU A 159 -8.39 -9.67 -1.43
C LEU A 159 -9.87 -9.34 -1.72
N GLU A 160 -10.65 -10.35 -2.09
CA GLU A 160 -12.08 -10.21 -2.41
C GLU A 160 -12.88 -9.51 -1.30
N SER A 161 -12.58 -9.84 -0.03
CA SER A 161 -13.22 -9.23 1.14
C SER A 161 -13.13 -7.70 1.19
N LYS A 162 -12.07 -7.13 0.59
CA LYS A 162 -11.84 -5.69 0.51
C LYS A 162 -12.46 -5.07 -0.74
N GLN A 163 -12.55 -5.81 -1.83
CA GLN A 163 -13.13 -5.34 -3.10
C GLN A 163 -14.64 -5.11 -2.99
N ARG A 164 -15.35 -5.96 -2.25
CA ARG A 164 -16.80 -5.85 -2.03
C ARG A 164 -17.21 -4.50 -1.42
N ILE A 165 -16.33 -3.86 -0.67
CA ILE A 165 -16.58 -2.56 -0.02
C ILE A 165 -16.73 -1.43 -1.04
N PHE A 166 -16.13 -1.56 -2.22
CA PHE A 166 -16.17 -0.52 -3.26
C PHE A 166 -17.34 -0.67 -4.24
N GLY A 167 -18.39 -1.44 -3.90
CA GLY A 167 -19.69 -1.39 -4.58
C GLY A 167 -19.63 -1.57 -6.10
N GLY A 168 -18.74 -2.42 -6.61
CA GLY A 168 -18.57 -2.69 -8.04
C GLY A 168 -17.55 -1.80 -8.78
N LEU A 169 -16.87 -0.86 -8.10
CA LEU A 169 -15.77 -0.08 -8.68
C LEU A 169 -14.59 -0.96 -9.13
N LEU A 170 -14.28 -1.98 -8.33
CA LEU A 170 -13.29 -3.00 -8.63
C LEU A 170 -14.01 -4.27 -9.05
N LYS A 171 -13.60 -4.86 -10.18
CA LYS A 171 -14.05 -6.20 -10.53
C LYS A 171 -13.42 -7.21 -9.58
N GLN A 172 -14.18 -8.22 -9.17
CA GLN A 172 -13.64 -9.31 -8.37
C GLN A 172 -12.56 -10.05 -9.16
N THR A 173 -11.33 -10.04 -8.65
CA THR A 173 -10.16 -10.62 -9.34
C THR A 173 -9.56 -11.82 -8.64
N VAL A 174 -9.70 -11.95 -7.32
CA VAL A 174 -9.01 -12.97 -6.52
C VAL A 174 -10.01 -13.79 -5.68
N ASN A 175 -10.52 -14.88 -6.25
CA ASN A 175 -11.44 -15.77 -5.53
C ASN A 175 -10.86 -17.18 -5.29
N HIS A 176 -9.65 -17.49 -5.80
CA HIS A 176 -9.05 -18.83 -5.68
C HIS A 176 -7.90 -18.86 -4.66
N PRO A 177 -7.93 -19.74 -3.64
CA PRO A 177 -6.87 -19.86 -2.63
C PRO A 177 -5.48 -20.06 -3.23
N GLY A 178 -5.36 -20.87 -4.29
CA GLY A 178 -4.09 -21.08 -5.00
C GLY A 178 -3.48 -19.81 -5.59
N THR A 179 -4.27 -18.79 -5.94
CA THR A 179 -3.74 -17.51 -6.42
C THR A 179 -3.18 -16.68 -5.27
N ILE A 180 -3.88 -16.66 -4.12
CA ILE A 180 -3.40 -15.98 -2.91
C ILE A 180 -2.07 -16.59 -2.46
N GLN A 181 -1.97 -17.93 -2.46
CA GLN A 181 -0.71 -18.60 -2.11
C GLN A 181 0.44 -18.24 -3.04
N LYS A 182 0.18 -18.08 -4.36
CA LYS A 182 1.20 -17.59 -5.30
C LYS A 182 1.66 -16.18 -4.98
N VAL A 183 0.75 -15.28 -4.61
CA VAL A 183 1.10 -13.91 -4.18
C VAL A 183 1.98 -13.95 -2.93
N ILE A 184 1.61 -14.78 -1.94
CA ILE A 184 2.39 -14.97 -0.70
C ILE A 184 3.78 -15.50 -1.04
N ASN A 185 3.88 -16.55 -1.85
CA ASN A 185 5.17 -17.14 -2.24
C ASN A 185 6.05 -16.11 -2.97
N ASN A 186 5.49 -15.33 -3.90
CA ASN A 186 6.20 -14.26 -4.59
C ASN A 186 6.78 -13.24 -3.59
N LEU A 187 6.01 -12.82 -2.59
CA LEU A 187 6.47 -11.90 -1.54
C LEU A 187 7.61 -12.50 -0.72
N MET A 188 7.49 -13.77 -0.33
CA MET A 188 8.53 -14.48 0.41
C MET A 188 9.82 -14.59 -0.41
N GLU A 189 9.72 -14.96 -1.70
CA GLU A 189 10.87 -15.08 -2.62
C GLU A 189 11.54 -13.75 -2.91
N MET A 190 10.76 -12.65 -2.94
CA MET A 190 11.33 -11.31 -3.13
C MET A 190 12.12 -10.85 -1.92
N ASN A 191 11.92 -11.41 -0.72
CA ASN A 191 12.72 -11.05 0.44
C ASN A 191 14.07 -11.81 0.44
N CYS A 192 14.97 -11.38 -0.45
CA CYS A 192 16.29 -11.95 -0.65
C CYS A 192 17.41 -10.91 -0.47
N ASP A 193 18.65 -11.38 -0.65
CA ASP A 193 19.87 -10.58 -0.62
C ASP A 193 19.77 -9.29 -1.45
N GLY A 194 20.31 -8.20 -0.91
CA GLY A 194 20.39 -6.90 -1.60
C GLY A 194 19.17 -6.00 -1.44
N ILE A 195 18.14 -6.45 -0.72
CA ILE A 195 17.03 -5.60 -0.27
C ILE A 195 17.38 -4.97 1.07
N SER A 196 17.07 -3.68 1.27
CA SER A 196 17.35 -3.03 2.55
C SER A 196 16.43 -3.56 3.67
N PRO A 197 16.85 -3.51 4.96
CA PRO A 197 16.01 -3.91 6.09
C PRO A 197 14.60 -3.29 6.07
N GLU A 198 14.49 -2.00 5.75
CA GLU A 198 13.21 -1.27 5.68
C GLU A 198 12.29 -1.83 4.59
N ARG A 199 12.86 -2.23 3.45
CA ARG A 199 12.09 -2.81 2.34
C ARG A 199 11.64 -4.23 2.61
N SER A 200 12.39 -4.99 3.41
CA SER A 200 11.91 -6.29 3.85
C SER A 200 10.85 -6.21 4.94
N ILE A 201 10.90 -5.18 5.79
CA ILE A 201 9.78 -4.83 6.65
C ILE A 201 8.54 -4.47 5.79
N ASN A 202 8.72 -3.75 4.67
CA ASN A 202 7.62 -3.49 3.75
C ASN A 202 7.00 -4.79 3.18
N ILE A 203 7.81 -5.77 2.79
CA ILE A 203 7.33 -7.10 2.35
C ILE A 203 6.53 -7.80 3.45
N LEU A 204 6.99 -7.75 4.70
CA LEU A 204 6.27 -8.29 5.85
C LEU A 204 4.90 -7.62 6.05
N HIS A 205 4.82 -6.31 5.88
CA HIS A 205 3.52 -5.62 5.91
C HIS A 205 2.60 -6.04 4.77
N CYS A 206 3.12 -6.25 3.56
CA CYS A 206 2.34 -6.80 2.46
C CYS A 206 1.78 -8.19 2.78
N LEU A 207 2.57 -9.07 3.42
CA LEU A 207 2.08 -10.39 3.88
C LEU A 207 0.93 -10.26 4.88
N MET A 208 1.02 -9.34 5.85
CA MET A 208 -0.05 -9.07 6.80
C MET A 208 -1.32 -8.53 6.14
N GLU A 209 -1.19 -7.66 5.12
CA GLU A 209 -2.32 -7.20 4.32
C GLU A 209 -2.99 -8.36 3.56
N MET A 210 -2.19 -9.32 3.07
CA MET A 210 -2.66 -10.58 2.49
C MET A 210 -3.26 -11.57 3.51
N LYS A 211 -3.34 -11.18 4.78
CA LYS A 211 -3.80 -12.01 5.91
C LYS A 211 -2.89 -13.20 6.25
N ASP A 212 -1.67 -13.22 5.72
CA ASP A 212 -0.65 -14.16 6.14
C ASP A 212 0.09 -13.60 7.36
N HIS A 213 -0.01 -14.31 8.48
CA HIS A 213 0.66 -13.97 9.73
C HIS A 213 1.69 -15.03 10.13
N SER A 214 2.05 -15.93 9.21
CA SER A 214 2.85 -17.13 9.50
C SER A 214 4.22 -16.74 10.07
N VAL A 215 4.97 -15.88 9.37
CA VAL A 215 6.29 -15.40 9.81
C VAL A 215 6.21 -14.70 11.16
N TYR A 216 5.18 -13.87 11.37
CA TYR A 216 4.98 -13.17 12.63
C TYR A 216 4.73 -14.14 13.79
N GLN A 217 3.86 -15.14 13.59
CA GLN A 217 3.56 -16.17 14.58
C GLN A 217 4.79 -17.03 14.90
N GLU A 218 5.56 -17.42 13.89
CA GLU A 218 6.80 -18.17 14.07
C GLU A 218 7.81 -17.40 14.93
N ILE A 219 7.96 -16.09 14.70
CA ILE A 219 8.89 -15.27 15.48
C ILE A 219 8.37 -14.99 16.88
N GLN A 220 7.07 -14.77 17.07
CA GLN A 220 6.49 -14.68 18.40
C GLN A 220 6.70 -15.96 19.22
N GLN A 221 6.55 -17.13 18.59
CA GLN A 221 6.84 -18.42 19.25
C GLN A 221 8.34 -18.55 19.56
N PHE A 222 9.21 -18.16 18.62
CA PHE A 222 10.65 -18.14 18.83
C PHE A 222 11.06 -17.26 20.02
N LEU A 223 10.45 -16.07 20.16
CA LEU A 223 10.71 -15.16 21.29
C LEU A 223 10.29 -15.73 22.65
N LYS A 224 9.28 -16.59 22.69
CA LYS A 224 8.83 -17.30 23.91
C LYS A 224 9.65 -18.54 24.23
N SER A 225 10.39 -19.08 23.27
CA SER A 225 11.23 -20.26 23.48
C SER A 225 12.44 -19.93 24.33
N GLU A 226 12.81 -20.85 25.23
CA GLU A 226 14.05 -20.78 26.02
C GLU A 226 15.28 -21.13 25.17
N LYS A 227 15.09 -21.88 24.08
CA LYS A 227 16.15 -22.41 23.18
C LYS A 227 16.35 -21.55 21.93
N LYS A 228 16.53 -20.24 22.10
CA LYS A 228 16.65 -19.28 20.98
C LYS A 228 17.87 -19.51 20.07
N SER A 229 18.92 -20.15 20.59
CA SER A 229 20.16 -20.42 19.86
C SER A 229 20.15 -21.71 19.04
N GLU A 230 19.09 -22.53 19.11
CA GLU A 230 19.01 -23.82 18.40
C GLU A 230 18.29 -23.73 17.04
N LYS A 231 17.63 -22.60 16.74
CA LYS A 231 16.90 -22.37 15.49
C LYS A 231 17.58 -21.29 14.67
N GLU A 232 18.02 -21.66 13.47
CA GLU A 232 18.49 -20.71 12.48
C GLU A 232 17.32 -19.90 11.92
N LEU A 233 17.47 -18.57 11.94
CA LEU A 233 16.49 -17.63 11.40
C LEU A 233 16.80 -17.28 9.96
N SER A 234 15.79 -17.29 9.09
CA SER A 234 15.89 -16.73 7.74
C SER A 234 15.94 -15.19 7.77
N GLU A 235 16.32 -14.55 6.66
CA GLU A 235 16.35 -13.09 6.54
C GLU A 235 14.99 -12.44 6.81
N ILE A 236 13.90 -13.06 6.32
CA ILE A 236 12.54 -12.58 6.56
C ILE A 236 12.12 -12.72 8.03
N GLN A 237 12.55 -13.80 8.68
CA GLN A 237 12.35 -14.00 10.11
C GLN A 237 13.18 -12.99 10.92
N CYS A 238 14.39 -12.65 10.49
CA CYS A 238 15.20 -11.60 11.10
C CYS A 238 14.54 -10.23 10.96
N SER A 239 14.02 -9.90 9.77
CA SER A 239 13.26 -8.66 9.54
C SER A 239 12.02 -8.59 10.45
N ALA A 240 11.31 -9.70 10.62
CA ALA A 240 10.12 -9.77 11.48
C ALA A 240 10.49 -9.65 12.97
N LEU A 241 11.62 -10.23 13.37
CA LEU A 241 12.17 -10.08 14.71
C LEU A 241 12.55 -8.62 14.99
N ALA A 242 13.28 -7.96 14.07
CA ALA A 242 13.64 -6.56 14.19
C ALA A 242 12.39 -5.66 14.36
N TYR A 243 11.39 -5.86 13.50
CA TYR A 243 10.12 -5.15 13.58
C TYR A 243 9.42 -5.37 14.93
N LEU A 244 9.33 -6.62 15.41
CA LEU A 244 8.72 -6.95 16.69
C LEU A 244 9.44 -6.30 17.88
N LEU A 245 10.77 -6.28 17.86
CA LEU A 245 11.57 -5.65 18.91
C LEU A 245 11.38 -4.12 18.88
N GLN A 246 11.31 -3.50 17.69
CA GLN A 246 11.10 -2.06 17.55
C GLN A 246 9.70 -1.62 18.01
N MET A 247 8.69 -2.46 17.80
CA MET A 247 7.31 -2.20 18.23
C MET A 247 7.04 -2.62 19.69
N SER A 248 8.02 -3.20 20.36
CA SER A 248 7.91 -3.61 21.76
C SER A 248 7.87 -2.38 22.68
N GLU A 249 6.96 -2.38 23.65
CA GLU A 249 6.95 -1.37 24.72
C GLU A 249 8.09 -1.62 25.73
N GLU A 250 8.66 -2.82 25.75
CA GLU A 250 9.80 -3.18 26.61
C GLU A 250 11.09 -2.59 26.06
N VAL A 251 11.80 -1.82 26.90
CA VAL A 251 13.13 -1.29 26.57
C VAL A 251 14.15 -2.42 26.67
N LEU A 252 14.84 -2.69 25.56
CA LEU A 252 16.00 -3.57 25.52
C LEU A 252 17.26 -2.73 25.70
N ASP A 253 17.96 -2.92 26.83
CA ASP A 253 19.21 -2.21 27.13
C ASP A 253 20.32 -2.53 26.11
N GLU A 254 20.40 -3.78 25.64
CA GLU A 254 21.38 -4.22 24.64
C GLU A 254 20.78 -5.29 23.71
N LEU A 255 20.85 -5.05 22.39
CA LEU A 255 20.50 -6.04 21.37
C LEU A 255 21.76 -6.79 20.89
N ASN A 256 22.04 -7.96 21.49
CA ASN A 256 23.15 -8.80 21.06
C ASN A 256 22.78 -9.61 19.80
N LEU A 257 23.18 -9.11 18.63
CA LEU A 257 22.94 -9.75 17.33
C LEU A 257 23.54 -11.16 17.21
N LYS A 258 24.67 -11.43 17.89
CA LYS A 258 25.35 -12.73 17.84
C LYS A 258 24.59 -13.83 18.59
N LYS A 259 23.59 -13.47 19.39
CA LYS A 259 22.71 -14.44 20.07
C LYS A 259 21.79 -15.18 19.09
N TYR A 260 21.52 -14.60 17.92
CA TYR A 260 20.65 -15.16 16.90
C TYR A 260 21.48 -15.89 15.85
N GLN A 261 21.16 -17.16 15.62
CA GLN A 261 21.78 -17.94 14.55
C GLN A 261 21.15 -17.52 13.22
N THR A 262 21.91 -16.86 12.35
CA THR A 262 21.47 -16.44 11.01
C THR A 262 22.66 -16.05 10.14
N SER A 263 22.42 -15.87 8.83
CA SER A 263 23.40 -15.42 7.84
C SER A 263 23.93 -14.02 8.14
N GLU A 264 24.97 -13.57 7.43
CA GLU A 264 25.45 -12.19 7.56
C GLU A 264 24.36 -11.19 7.17
N GLU A 265 23.64 -11.45 6.07
CA GLU A 265 22.50 -10.65 5.63
C GLU A 265 21.37 -10.64 6.68
N GLY A 266 21.04 -11.81 7.25
CA GLY A 266 20.06 -11.91 8.33
C GLY A 266 20.45 -11.07 9.55
N ARG A 267 21.75 -11.01 9.90
CA ARG A 267 22.24 -10.12 10.98
C ARG A 267 22.11 -8.65 10.61
N LEU A 268 22.34 -8.27 9.35
CA LEU A 268 22.12 -6.90 8.88
C LEU A 268 20.64 -6.51 9.00
N ARG A 269 19.70 -7.44 8.76
CA ARG A 269 18.26 -7.19 8.95
C ARG A 269 17.85 -6.92 10.41
N LEU A 270 18.68 -7.35 11.37
CA LEU A 270 18.44 -7.13 12.80
C LEU A 270 18.99 -5.78 13.30
N VAL A 271 19.78 -5.09 12.49
CA VAL A 271 20.26 -3.74 12.82
C VAL A 271 19.07 -2.79 12.70
N PRO A 272 18.74 -2.02 13.75
CA PRO A 272 17.70 -1.01 13.67
C PRO A 272 18.01 0.00 12.56
N ALA A 273 16.99 0.33 11.76
CA ALA A 273 17.04 1.41 10.77
C ALA A 273 17.15 2.80 11.45
#